data_AF-K2B7I3-F1
#
_entry.id   AF-K2B7I3-F1
#
_cell.length_a   1.000
_cell.length_b   1.000
_cell.length_c   1.000
_cell.angle_alpha   90.00
_cell.angle_beta   90.00
_cell.angle_gamma   90.00
#
_symmetry.space_group_name_H-M   'P 1'
#
loop_
_entity.id
_entity.type
_entity.pdbx_description
1 polymer ?
#
loop_
_entity_poly.entity_id
_entity_poly.type
_entity_poly.pdbx_seq_one_letter_code
_entity_poly.pdbx_strand_id
1 'polypeptide(L)'
;MQKSAAAMLPLKSIATALIFSVLLGPVGLLYASFWGGFIMILFAIVVFSCNFFFLGLMVWIFSCAWAVRAVESYNKKIILASNQL
;
A
#
# COMPACT_ATOMS: atom_id res chain seq x y z
N MET A 1 -16.67 -1.54 -34.67
CA MET A 1 -15.88 -2.79 -34.51
C MET A 1 -14.86 -2.59 -33.39
N GLN A 2 -15.10 -3.21 -32.23
CA GLN A 2 -14.10 -3.88 -31.38
C GLN A 2 -12.77 -3.14 -31.06
N LYS A 3 -12.80 -2.06 -30.27
CA LYS A 3 -11.68 -1.76 -29.36
C LYS A 3 -11.89 -2.63 -28.10
N SER A 4 -11.71 -3.93 -28.26
CA SER A 4 -10.50 -4.61 -27.77
C SER A 4 -10.36 -4.42 -26.29
N ALA A 5 -10.96 -5.34 -25.52
CA ALA A 5 -10.50 -5.81 -24.22
C ALA A 5 -9.54 -4.84 -23.52
N ALA A 6 -10.04 -3.66 -23.14
CA ALA A 6 -9.24 -2.67 -22.42
C ALA A 6 -8.79 -3.39 -21.16
N ALA A 7 -7.48 -3.69 -21.12
CA ALA A 7 -6.83 -4.55 -20.15
C ALA A 7 -7.45 -4.29 -18.77
N MET A 8 -8.27 -5.24 -18.31
CA MET A 8 -8.90 -5.15 -17.00
C MET A 8 -7.76 -5.27 -16.01
N LEU A 9 -7.17 -4.12 -15.64
CA LEU A 9 -6.09 -4.04 -14.67
C LEU A 9 -6.59 -4.83 -13.45
N PRO A 10 -5.89 -5.92 -13.07
CA PRO A 10 -6.40 -6.80 -12.04
C PRO A 10 -6.56 -6.00 -10.76
N LEU A 11 -7.76 -6.05 -10.17
CA LEU A 11 -8.01 -5.40 -8.89
C LEU A 11 -7.01 -5.94 -7.88
N LYS A 12 -6.32 -5.02 -7.21
CA LYS A 12 -5.30 -5.40 -6.25
C LYS A 12 -5.98 -5.79 -4.95
N SER A 13 -5.67 -6.99 -4.43
CA SER A 13 -6.29 -7.50 -3.21
C SER A 13 -5.79 -6.74 -1.98
N ILE A 14 -6.73 -6.10 -1.27
CA ILE A 14 -6.48 -5.36 -0.02
C ILE A 14 -5.98 -6.32 1.06
N ALA A 15 -6.54 -7.53 1.13
CA ALA A 15 -6.21 -8.51 2.16
C ALA A 15 -4.72 -8.91 2.12
N THR A 16 -4.18 -9.17 0.93
CA THR A 16 -2.77 -9.56 0.78
C THR A 16 -1.84 -8.40 1.15
N ALA A 17 -2.20 -7.16 0.78
CA ALA A 17 -1.46 -5.97 1.18
C ALA A 17 -1.46 -5.74 2.69
N LEU A 18 -2.60 -5.97 3.34
CA LEU A 18 -2.77 -5.81 4.78
C LEU A 18 -1.99 -6.87 5.56
N ILE A 19 -2.08 -8.14 5.14
CA ILE A 19 -1.32 -9.26 5.74
C ILE A 19 0.19 -9.00 5.60
N PHE A 20 0.66 -8.57 4.43
CA PHE A 20 2.05 -8.21 4.23
C PHE A 20 2.47 -7.02 5.11
N SER A 21 1.68 -5.95 5.19
CA SER A 21 1.99 -4.80 6.07
C SER A 21 1.96 -5.16 7.56
N VAL A 22 1.13 -6.12 7.98
CA VAL A 22 1.10 -6.57 9.38
C VAL A 22 2.31 -7.45 9.70
N LEU A 23 2.71 -8.37 8.81
CA LEU A 23 3.86 -9.25 9.03
C LEU A 23 5.21 -8.56 8.86
N LEU A 24 5.33 -7.68 7.87
CA LEU A 24 6.60 -7.05 7.46
C LEU A 24 6.65 -5.54 7.75
N GLY A 25 5.59 -4.96 8.33
CA GLY A 25 5.54 -3.55 8.70
C GLY A 25 5.62 -2.61 7.48
N PRO A 26 6.62 -1.71 7.41
CA PRO A 26 6.84 -0.80 6.28
C PRO A 26 7.14 -1.51 4.96
N VAL A 27 7.76 -2.69 5.02
CA VAL A 27 8.16 -3.46 3.83
C VAL A 27 6.94 -4.05 3.15
N GLY A 28 5.91 -4.46 3.90
CA GLY A 28 4.65 -4.91 3.33
C GLY A 28 3.87 -3.81 2.60
N LEU A 29 4.13 -2.55 2.97
CA LEU A 29 3.56 -1.36 2.33
C LEU A 29 4.08 -1.19 0.90
N LEU A 30 5.29 -1.68 0.58
CA LEU A 30 5.83 -1.69 -0.79
C LEU A 30 4.99 -2.54 -1.74
N TYR A 31 4.33 -3.57 -1.24
CA TYR A 31 3.37 -4.32 -2.02
C TYR A 31 2.20 -3.42 -2.42
N ALA A 32 1.66 -2.62 -1.50
CA ALA A 32 0.51 -1.74 -1.74
C ALA A 32 0.86 -0.47 -2.54
N SER A 33 1.95 0.21 -2.19
CA SER A 33 2.42 1.47 -2.79
C SER A 33 3.92 1.61 -2.66
N PHE A 34 4.60 1.71 -3.80
CA PHE A 34 6.06 1.89 -3.84
C PHE A 34 6.51 3.14 -3.09
N TRP A 35 5.86 4.29 -3.35
CA TRP A 35 6.19 5.56 -2.71
C TRP A 35 5.87 5.59 -1.21
N GLY A 36 4.73 5.01 -0.80
CA GLY A 36 4.35 4.95 0.61
C GLY A 36 5.29 4.06 1.43
N GLY A 37 5.65 2.89 0.90
CA GLY A 37 6.61 1.99 1.54
C GLY A 37 8.02 2.58 1.60
N PHE A 38 8.48 3.25 0.54
CA PHE A 38 9.81 3.86 0.52
C PHE A 38 9.97 4.93 1.63
N ILE A 39 8.98 5.82 1.79
CA ILE A 39 8.99 6.84 2.85
C ILE A 39 8.93 6.20 4.24
N MET A 40 8.09 5.17 4.43
CA MET A 40 7.95 4.48 5.72
C MET A 40 9.19 3.67 6.09
N ILE A 41 9.91 3.12 5.12
CA ILE A 41 11.21 2.44 5.35
C ILE A 41 12.27 3.46 5.78
N LEU A 42 12.31 4.63 5.14
CA LEU A 42 13.23 5.70 5.55
C LEU A 42 12.95 6.13 7.00
N PHE A 43 11.67 6.31 7.36
CA PHE A 43 11.27 6.56 8.75
C PHE A 43 11.66 5.44 9.69
N ALA A 44 11.48 4.17 9.30
CA ALA A 44 11.86 3.03 10.12
C ALA A 44 13.37 2.99 10.41
N ILE A 45 14.22 3.34 9.43
CA ILE A 45 15.68 3.42 9.61
C ILE A 45 16.02 4.52 10.64
N VAL A 46 15.40 5.69 10.53
CA VAL A 46 15.61 6.81 11.48
C VAL A 46 15.15 6.41 12.88
N VAL A 47 13.97 5.79 13.01
CA VAL A 47 13.42 5.33 14.30
C VAL A 47 14.30 4.26 14.94
N PHE A 48 14.82 3.33 14.13
CA PHE A 48 15.73 2.28 14.60
C PHE A 48 17.06 2.87 15.10
N SER A 49 17.59 3.88 14.40
CA SER A 49 18.80 4.60 14.82
C SER A 49 18.64 5.30 16.17
N CYS A 50 17.43 5.76 16.51
CA CYS A 50 17.16 6.42 17.78
C CYS A 50 16.76 5.45 18.92
N ASN A 51 16.76 4.13 18.69
CA ASN A 51 16.34 3.10 19.66
C ASN A 51 14.93 3.33 20.27
N PHE A 52 14.05 4.06 19.58
CA PHE A 52 12.70 4.29 20.05
C PHE A 52 11.77 3.14 19.65
N PHE A 53 11.71 2.11 20.48
CA PHE A 53 10.79 0.98 20.28
C PHE A 53 9.31 1.43 20.15
N PHE A 54 8.92 2.46 20.89
CA PHE A 54 7.55 2.98 20.88
C PHE A 54 7.18 3.64 19.54
N LEU A 55 8.13 4.34 18.89
CA LEU A 55 7.90 4.92 17.56
C LEU A 55 7.78 3.82 16.49
N GLY A 56 8.49 2.70 16.66
CA GLY A 56 8.39 1.56 15.75
C GLY A 56 6.97 0.97 15.69
N LEU A 57 6.31 0.83 16.85
CA LEU A 57 4.92 0.37 16.93
C LEU A 57 3.93 1.35 16.30
N MET A 58 4.13 2.66 16.48
CA MET A 58 3.31 3.69 15.83
C MET A 58 3.46 3.64 14.31
N VAL A 59 4.69 3.52 13.80
CA VAL A 59 4.98 3.35 12.35
C VAL A 59 4.31 2.09 11.80
N TRP A 60 4.25 1.01 12.58
CA TRP A 60 3.59 -0.23 12.18
C TRP A 60 2.08 -0.06 11.97
N ILE A 61 1.39 0.56 12.94
CA ILE A 61 -0.06 0.83 12.84
C ILE A 61 -0.34 1.78 11.67
N PHE A 62 0.50 2.81 11.51
CA PHE A 62 0.37 3.78 10.42
C PHE A 62 0.58 3.12 9.05
N SER A 63 1.52 2.18 8.95
CA SER A 63 1.77 1.38 7.74
C SER A 63 0.51 0.62 7.30
N CYS A 64 -0.17 -0.06 8.23
CA CYS A 64 -1.40 -0.80 7.94
C CYS A 64 -2.50 0.12 7.40
N ALA A 65 -2.76 1.27 8.05
CA ALA A 65 -3.77 2.22 7.59
C ALA A 65 -3.43 2.80 6.20
N TRP A 66 -2.15 3.07 5.94
CA TRP A 66 -1.70 3.59 4.66
C TRP A 66 -1.78 2.55 3.54
N ALA A 67 -1.49 1.29 3.83
CA ALA A 67 -1.61 0.19 2.87
C ALA A 67 -3.06 0.04 2.38
N VAL A 68 -4.04 0.10 3.28
CA VAL A 68 -5.47 0.02 2.93
C VAL A 68 -5.85 1.20 2.02
N ARG A 69 -5.49 2.42 2.42
CA ARG A 69 -5.78 3.64 1.63
C ARG A 69 -5.15 3.62 0.24
N ALA A 70 -3.92 3.11 0.11
CA ALA A 70 -3.24 2.99 -1.17
C ALA A 70 -3.95 2.03 -2.12
N VAL A 71 -4.36 0.86 -1.62
CA VAL A 71 -5.09 -0.12 -2.44
C VAL A 71 -6.50 0.39 -2.78
N GLU A 72 -7.19 1.04 -1.86
CA GLU A 72 -8.50 1.63 -2.13
C GLU A 72 -8.42 2.73 -3.21
N SER A 73 -7.40 3.58 -3.15
CA SER A 73 -7.15 4.60 -4.18
C SER A 73 -6.86 3.97 -5.55
N TYR A 74 -6.07 2.89 -5.59
CA TYR A 74 -5.80 2.15 -6.83
C TYR A 74 -7.07 1.54 -7.42
N ASN A 75 -7.88 0.87 -6.59
CA ASN A 75 -9.12 0.24 -7.01
C ASN A 75 -10.17 1.27 -7.46
N LYS A 76 -10.29 2.42 -6.77
CA LYS A 76 -11.16 3.53 -7.18
C LYS A 76 -10.80 4.08 -8.55
N LYS A 77 -9.50 4.23 -8.85
CA LYS A 77 -9.05 4.69 -10.18
C LYS A 77 -9.45 3.71 -11.28
N ILE A 78 -9.35 2.41 -11.03
CA ILE A 78 -9.75 1.37 -12.02
C ILE A 78 -11.27 1.33 -12.19
N ILE A 79 -12.04 1.40 -11.10
CA ILE A 79 -13.52 1.42 -11.18
C ILE A 79 -14.01 2.67 -11.92
N LEU A 80 -13.44 3.84 -11.62
CA LEU A 80 -13.76 5.08 -12.33
C LEU A 80 -13.38 4.98 -13.81
N ALA A 81 -12.21 4.44 -14.16
CA ALA A 81 -11.82 4.21 -15.54
C ALA A 81 -12.74 3.21 -16.26
N SER A 82 -13.23 2.18 -15.55
CA SER A 82 -14.17 1.19 -16.07
C SER A 82 -15.57 1.75 -16.29
N ASN A 83 -16.04 2.69 -15.46
CA ASN A 83 -17.37 3.30 -15.55
C ASN A 83 -17.45 4.45 -16.58
N GLN A 84 -16.35 4.78 -17.26
CA GLN A 84 -16.29 5.77 -18.34
C GLN A 84 -16.33 5.13 -19.74
N LEU A 85 -16.42 3.79 -19.81
CA LEU A 85 -16.70 3.00 -21.01
C LEU A 85 -18.20 2.68 -21.09
#